data_AF-A0A2V5UKA4-F1
#
_entry.id   AF-A0A2V5UKA4-F1
#
_cell.length_a   1.000
_cell.length_b   1.000
_cell.length_c   1.000
_cell.angle_alpha   90.00
_cell.angle_beta   90.00
_cell.angle_gamma   90.00
#
_symmetry.space_group_name_H-M   'P 1'
#
loop_
_entity.id
_entity.type
_entity.pdbx_description
1 polymer ?
#
loop_
_entity_poly.entity_id
_entity_poly.type
_entity_poly.pdbx_seq_one_letter_code
_entity_poly.pdbx_strand_id
1 'polypeptide(L)'
;KARSGGSIRLGFEGGQMPLIRRLPKRGFNNAAFHKSYAIVNLSDLNAFEAGAVVNEQLLRESNLVRGHFVGIKILGDGELKHDLKVEADKVSAAAREKIEKAGGTITLREGRTPKAGLIDAAGEAGTSAGEGSVEPALQAGSKKKSSSRMPAKVKSRAKKKTSREN
;
A
#
# COMPACT_ATOMS: atom_id res chain seq x y z
N LYS A 1 -32.76 35.58 -12.43
CA LYS A 1 -33.69 34.53 -11.92
C LYS A 1 -34.44 35.10 -10.72
N ALA A 2 -35.72 35.43 -10.87
CA ALA A 2 -36.48 36.22 -9.88
C ALA A 2 -37.66 35.45 -9.24
N ARG A 3 -37.97 34.24 -9.71
CA ARG A 3 -39.05 33.42 -9.16
C ARG A 3 -38.50 32.38 -8.19
N SER A 4 -39.21 32.19 -7.06
CA SER A 4 -38.96 31.11 -6.12
C SER A 4 -39.24 29.76 -6.80
N GLY A 5 -38.25 28.87 -6.83
CA GLY A 5 -38.34 27.56 -7.50
C GLY A 5 -37.09 27.16 -8.28
N GLY A 6 -37.16 25.98 -8.92
CA GLY A 6 -36.04 25.21 -9.50
C GLY A 6 -34.99 26.01 -10.29
N SER A 7 -33.72 25.62 -10.12
CA SER A 7 -32.57 26.25 -10.80
C SER A 7 -32.22 25.63 -12.13
N ILE A 8 -31.62 26.45 -12.98
CA ILE A 8 -30.94 25.97 -14.17
C ILE A 8 -29.90 24.94 -13.70
N ARG A 9 -29.94 23.74 -14.29
CA ARG A 9 -29.02 22.66 -13.91
C ARG A 9 -27.59 23.06 -14.29
N LEU A 10 -26.62 22.64 -13.47
CA LEU A 10 -25.20 22.81 -13.81
C LEU A 10 -24.92 22.10 -15.15
N GLY A 11 -24.35 22.84 -16.11
CA GLY A 11 -24.10 22.35 -17.48
C GLY A 11 -25.26 22.53 -18.46
N PHE A 12 -26.29 23.32 -18.14
CA PHE A 12 -27.34 23.70 -19.10
C PHE A 12 -26.98 24.98 -19.85
N GLU A 13 -26.88 24.89 -21.17
CA GLU A 13 -26.47 25.98 -22.08
C GLU A 13 -27.66 26.55 -22.87
N GLY A 14 -28.81 26.73 -22.23
CA GLY A 14 -29.92 27.52 -22.81
C GLY A 14 -30.65 26.90 -24.01
N GLY A 15 -30.46 25.61 -24.30
CA GLY A 15 -31.01 24.91 -25.47
C GLY A 15 -29.95 24.39 -26.44
N GLN A 16 -28.71 24.85 -26.29
CA GLN A 16 -27.56 24.25 -26.94
C GLN A 16 -27.26 22.86 -26.33
N MET A 17 -26.86 21.87 -27.15
CA MET A 17 -26.41 20.57 -26.64
C MET A 17 -25.21 20.78 -25.69
N PRO A 18 -25.29 20.36 -24.40
CA PRO A 18 -24.20 20.57 -23.45
C PRO A 18 -22.87 19.97 -23.89
N LEU A 19 -21.76 20.63 -23.57
CA LEU A 19 -20.40 20.19 -23.93
C LEU A 19 -20.11 18.72 -23.58
N ILE A 20 -20.55 18.24 -22.40
CA ILE A 20 -20.36 16.86 -21.93
C ILE A 20 -21.00 15.81 -22.83
N ARG A 21 -21.99 16.19 -23.65
CA ARG A 21 -22.65 15.30 -24.62
C ARG A 21 -22.05 15.37 -26.02
N ARG A 22 -21.32 16.45 -26.32
CA ARG A 22 -20.67 16.65 -27.63
C ARG A 22 -19.35 15.88 -27.73
N LEU A 23 -18.63 15.79 -26.61
CA LEU A 23 -17.36 15.08 -26.56
C LEU A 23 -17.60 13.57 -26.41
N PRO A 24 -16.85 12.73 -27.15
CA PRO A 24 -16.96 11.28 -27.02
C PRO A 24 -16.45 10.82 -25.65
N LYS A 25 -17.11 9.83 -25.05
CA LYS A 25 -16.58 9.12 -23.89
C LYS A 25 -15.40 8.26 -24.35
N ARG A 26 -14.23 8.44 -23.76
CA ARG A 26 -13.01 7.71 -24.15
C ARG A 26 -12.50 6.83 -23.01
N GLY A 27 -12.32 5.54 -23.32
CA GLY A 27 -11.64 4.57 -22.47
C GLY A 27 -12.45 4.06 -21.27
N PHE A 28 -11.77 3.26 -20.44
CA PHE A 28 -12.25 2.81 -19.13
C PHE A 28 -11.15 3.07 -18.09
N ASN A 29 -11.53 3.11 -16.80
CA ASN A 29 -10.60 3.43 -15.71
C ASN A 29 -10.30 2.17 -14.88
N ASN A 30 -9.02 1.90 -14.60
CA ASN A 30 -8.55 0.84 -13.71
C ASN A 30 -8.16 1.35 -12.30
N ALA A 31 -8.81 2.41 -11.80
CA ALA A 31 -8.43 3.05 -10.55
C ALA A 31 -8.48 2.11 -9.33
N ALA A 32 -9.41 1.15 -9.31
CA ALA A 32 -9.59 0.23 -8.18
C ALA A 32 -8.46 -0.81 -8.06
N PHE A 33 -7.85 -1.24 -9.17
CA PHE A 33 -6.83 -2.28 -9.17
C PHE A 33 -5.43 -1.74 -9.49
N HIS A 34 -5.28 -0.42 -9.61
CA HIS A 34 -4.00 0.22 -9.85
C HIS A 34 -3.08 0.07 -8.63
N LYS A 35 -1.91 -0.55 -8.83
CA LYS A 35 -0.89 -0.69 -7.79
C LYS A 35 -0.12 0.61 -7.64
N SER A 36 -0.50 1.40 -6.63
CA SER A 36 0.18 2.65 -6.29
C SER A 36 1.41 2.39 -5.42
N TYR A 37 2.57 2.82 -5.90
CA TYR A 37 3.84 2.78 -5.16
C TYR A 37 4.16 4.15 -4.58
N ALA A 38 4.80 4.19 -3.41
CA ALA A 38 5.43 5.38 -2.88
C ALA A 38 6.67 5.69 -3.72
N ILE A 39 6.73 6.89 -4.29
CA ILE A 39 7.85 7.32 -5.13
C ILE A 39 8.83 8.08 -4.25
N VAL A 40 10.10 7.69 -4.32
CA VAL A 40 11.22 8.40 -3.67
C VAL A 40 12.32 8.61 -4.70
N ASN A 41 12.81 9.84 -4.81
CA ASN A 41 13.89 10.21 -5.73
C ASN A 41 15.25 10.18 -5.03
N LEU A 42 16.35 10.10 -5.79
CA LEU A 42 17.71 10.13 -5.22
C LEU A 42 18.02 11.48 -4.57
N SER A 43 17.45 12.58 -5.07
CA SER A 43 17.57 13.91 -4.46
C SER A 43 17.20 13.92 -2.98
N ASP A 44 16.11 13.24 -2.64
CA ASP A 44 15.51 13.25 -1.30
C ASP A 44 16.29 12.35 -0.34
N LEU A 45 16.99 11.34 -0.87
CA LEU A 45 17.84 10.45 -0.10
C LEU A 45 19.12 11.12 0.40
N ASN A 46 19.52 12.26 -0.18
CA ASN A 46 20.68 13.03 0.30
C ASN A 46 20.45 13.69 1.67
N ALA A 47 19.22 13.67 2.19
CA ALA A 47 18.94 14.14 3.55
C ALA A 47 19.46 13.17 4.64
N PHE A 48 19.85 11.95 4.27
CA PHE A 48 20.35 10.94 5.19
C PHE A 48 21.87 10.93 5.27
N GLU A 49 22.37 10.47 6.42
CA GLU A 49 23.81 10.31 6.66
C GLU A 49 24.40 9.16 5.82
N ALA A 50 25.69 9.26 5.52
CA ALA A 50 26.43 8.23 4.79
C ALA A 50 26.38 6.88 5.51
N GLY A 51 26.16 5.80 4.76
CA GLY A 51 26.07 4.44 5.27
C GLY A 51 24.75 4.10 5.97
N ALA A 52 23.80 5.04 6.06
CA ALA A 52 22.49 4.78 6.67
C ALA A 52 21.70 3.72 5.90
N VAL A 53 20.92 2.92 6.65
CA VAL A 53 20.01 1.92 6.08
C VAL A 53 18.66 2.55 5.81
N VAL A 54 18.40 2.86 4.54
CA VAL A 54 17.14 3.46 4.09
C VAL A 54 16.06 2.40 4.06
N ASN A 55 15.32 2.32 5.17
CA ASN A 55 14.21 1.41 5.38
C ASN A 55 12.84 2.09 5.23
N GLU A 56 11.79 1.30 5.01
CA GLU A 56 10.40 1.82 4.99
C GLU A 56 10.06 2.60 6.26
N GLN A 57 10.52 2.14 7.44
CA GLN A 57 10.29 2.82 8.72
C GLN A 57 10.96 4.19 8.76
N LEU A 58 12.24 4.24 8.41
CA LEU A 58 13.03 5.47 8.38
C LEU A 58 12.47 6.49 7.38
N LEU A 59 12.01 6.04 6.21
CA LEU A 59 11.34 6.91 5.22
C LEU A 59 9.99 7.47 5.70
N ARG A 60 9.29 6.76 6.59
CA ARG A 60 8.06 7.24 7.21
C ARG A 60 8.35 8.22 8.33
N GLU A 61 9.38 7.96 9.14
CA GLU A 61 9.85 8.86 10.20
C GLU A 61 10.35 10.19 9.62
N SER A 62 11.10 10.15 8.52
CA SER A 62 11.57 11.32 7.79
C SER A 62 10.47 12.04 7.00
N ASN A 63 9.22 11.55 7.07
CA ASN A 63 8.06 12.11 6.35
C ASN A 63 8.14 12.10 4.81
N LEU A 64 9.09 11.36 4.22
CA LEU A 64 9.20 11.21 2.77
C LEU A 64 8.08 10.31 2.20
N VAL A 65 7.59 9.35 2.98
CA VAL A 65 6.48 8.48 2.59
C VAL A 65 5.32 8.59 3.58
N ARG A 66 4.17 9.08 3.12
CA ARG A 66 2.95 9.22 3.93
C ARG A 66 1.77 8.50 3.28
N GLY A 67 1.05 7.69 4.06
CA GLY A 67 -0.14 6.97 3.62
C GLY A 67 0.08 5.49 3.30
N HIS A 68 -0.89 4.92 2.58
CA HIS A 68 -0.96 3.51 2.24
C HIS A 68 -0.57 3.31 0.77
N PHE A 69 0.57 2.64 0.57
CA PHE A 69 1.05 2.24 -0.75
C PHE A 69 1.36 0.76 -0.73
N VAL A 70 1.42 0.15 -1.92
CA VAL A 70 1.76 -1.27 -2.08
C VAL A 70 3.24 -1.52 -1.73
N GLY A 71 4.10 -0.53 -1.97
CA GLY A 71 5.53 -0.61 -1.71
C GLY A 71 6.25 0.67 -2.09
N ILE A 72 7.58 0.67 -1.98
CA ILE A 72 8.46 1.79 -2.30
C ILE A 72 9.13 1.55 -3.64
N LYS A 73 9.07 2.57 -4.50
CA LYS A 73 9.76 2.61 -5.78
C LYS A 73 10.75 3.77 -5.81
N ILE A 74 12.01 3.44 -6.09
CA ILE A 74 13.08 4.44 -6.18
C ILE A 74 13.30 4.82 -7.65
N LEU A 75 13.31 6.13 -7.88
CA LEU A 75 13.52 6.73 -9.19
C LEU A 75 14.83 7.51 -9.20
N GLY A 76 15.40 7.66 -10.40
CA GLY A 76 16.75 8.14 -10.62
C GLY A 76 16.86 9.66 -10.80
N ASP A 77 15.92 10.43 -10.26
CA ASP A 77 15.98 11.90 -10.36
C ASP A 77 16.95 12.46 -9.31
N GLY A 78 17.84 13.34 -9.73
CA GLY A 78 18.97 13.85 -8.94
C GLY A 78 20.23 12.96 -8.91
N GLU A 79 21.18 13.34 -8.06
CA GLU A 79 22.47 12.67 -7.83
C GLU A 79 22.59 12.25 -6.37
N LEU A 80 23.28 11.13 -6.11
CA LEU A 80 23.54 10.63 -4.77
C LEU A 80 24.96 11.07 -4.34
N LYS A 81 25.09 11.80 -3.24
CA LYS A 81 26.38 12.37 -2.79
C LYS A 81 27.21 11.42 -1.93
N HIS A 82 26.55 10.49 -1.25
CA HIS A 82 27.14 9.57 -0.28
C HIS A 82 26.61 8.16 -0.48
N ASP A 83 27.33 7.17 0.01
CA ASP A 83 26.93 5.77 -0.03
C ASP A 83 25.73 5.52 0.88
N LEU A 84 24.73 4.78 0.39
CA LEU A 84 23.54 4.42 1.16
C LEU A 84 23.20 2.93 0.96
N LYS A 85 22.65 2.32 2.00
CA LYS A 85 22.10 0.96 1.93
C LYS A 85 20.60 1.06 1.76
N VAL A 86 20.11 0.71 0.57
CA VAL A 86 18.75 1.03 0.13
C VAL A 86 17.89 -0.23 0.07
N GLU A 87 16.89 -0.31 0.93
CA GLU A 87 15.89 -1.39 0.97
C GLU A 87 14.58 -0.95 0.29
N ALA A 88 14.28 -1.49 -0.89
CA ALA A 88 13.10 -1.10 -1.67
C ALA A 88 12.46 -2.27 -2.42
N ASP A 89 11.19 -2.12 -2.83
CA ASP A 89 10.48 -3.14 -3.61
C ASP A 89 10.81 -3.05 -5.11
N LYS A 90 11.00 -1.82 -5.61
CA LYS A 90 11.30 -1.58 -7.03
C LYS A 90 12.32 -0.46 -7.20
N VAL A 91 13.26 -0.63 -8.12
CA VAL A 91 14.26 0.39 -8.46
C VAL A 91 14.35 0.55 -9.98
N SER A 92 14.28 1.79 -10.47
CA SER A 92 14.48 2.09 -11.89
C SER A 92 15.91 1.78 -12.34
N ALA A 93 16.13 1.51 -13.62
CA ALA A 93 17.48 1.20 -14.13
C ALA A 93 18.47 2.35 -13.87
N ALA A 94 18.07 3.59 -14.19
CA ALA A 94 18.88 4.78 -13.95
C ALA A 94 19.19 5.00 -12.46
N ALA A 95 18.28 4.66 -11.55
CA ALA A 95 18.54 4.75 -10.12
C ALA A 95 19.58 3.73 -9.65
N ARG A 96 19.50 2.48 -10.14
CA ARG A 96 20.48 1.44 -9.79
C ARG A 96 21.90 1.86 -10.17
N GLU A 97 22.08 2.29 -11.41
CA GLU A 97 23.38 2.74 -11.90
C GLU A 97 23.95 3.89 -11.06
N LYS A 98 23.13 4.86 -10.67
CA LYS A 98 23.58 5.99 -9.85
C LYS A 98 23.92 5.58 -8.41
N ILE A 99 23.14 4.69 -7.80
CA ILE A 99 23.40 4.17 -6.45
C ILE A 99 24.69 3.34 -6.45
N GLU A 100 24.88 2.47 -7.43
CA GLU A 100 26.10 1.65 -7.58
C GLU A 100 27.33 2.52 -7.84
N LYS A 101 27.22 3.57 -8.67
CA LYS A 101 28.30 4.56 -8.89
C LYS A 101 28.69 5.31 -7.62
N ALA A 102 27.73 5.56 -6.73
CA ALA A 102 27.98 6.17 -5.43
C ALA A 102 28.49 5.16 -4.37
N GLY A 103 28.69 3.89 -4.73
CA GLY A 103 29.16 2.84 -3.82
C GLY A 103 28.08 2.31 -2.87
N GLY A 104 26.80 2.62 -3.11
CA GLY A 104 25.68 2.14 -2.32
C GLY A 104 25.28 0.69 -2.65
N THR A 105 24.55 0.06 -1.73
CA THR A 105 24.05 -1.31 -1.90
C THR A 105 22.53 -1.34 -1.99
N ILE A 106 21.99 -2.14 -2.91
CA ILE A 106 20.55 -2.26 -3.13
C ILE A 106 20.07 -3.64 -2.68
N THR A 107 19.09 -3.67 -1.79
CA THR A 107 18.43 -4.88 -1.31
C THR A 107 16.96 -4.85 -1.72
N LEU A 108 16.59 -5.72 -2.66
CA LEU A 108 15.19 -5.85 -3.08
C LEU A 108 14.41 -6.65 -2.03
N ARG A 109 13.32 -6.07 -1.54
CA ARG A 109 12.37 -6.78 -0.66
C ARG A 109 11.37 -7.56 -1.52
N GLU A 110 11.16 -8.83 -1.17
CA GLU A 110 10.08 -9.61 -1.78
C GLU A 110 8.72 -9.15 -1.24
N GLY A 111 7.78 -8.93 -2.16
CA GLY A 111 6.61 -8.09 -1.94
C GLY A 111 5.78 -8.49 -0.72
N ARG A 112 5.53 -7.52 0.17
CA ARG A 112 4.47 -7.58 1.17
C ARG A 112 3.13 -7.62 0.42
N THR A 113 2.37 -8.71 0.56
CA THR A 113 0.94 -8.67 0.21
C THR A 113 0.28 -7.59 1.09
N PRO A 114 -0.49 -6.65 0.50
CA PRO A 114 -1.15 -5.63 1.30
C PRO A 114 -2.02 -6.33 2.35
N LYS A 115 -1.94 -5.86 3.60
CA LYS A 115 -2.61 -6.46 4.77
C LYS A 115 -4.08 -6.71 4.43
N ALA A 116 -4.47 -7.99 4.36
CA ALA A 116 -5.81 -8.45 4.02
C ALA A 116 -6.83 -7.97 5.09
N GLY A 117 -7.41 -6.80 4.86
CA GLY A 117 -8.31 -6.18 5.84
C GLY A 117 -9.16 -5.06 5.24
N LEU A 118 -9.71 -5.26 4.03
CA LEU A 118 -10.90 -4.56 3.52
C LEU A 118 -11.44 -5.18 2.20
N ILE A 119 -11.28 -6.49 1.98
CA ILE A 119 -12.00 -7.19 0.90
C ILE A 119 -12.64 -8.44 1.47
N ASP A 120 -13.91 -8.61 1.15
CA ASP A 120 -14.91 -9.34 1.92
C ASP A 120 -14.67 -10.86 2.03
N ALA A 121 -15.03 -11.39 3.19
CA ALA A 121 -15.24 -12.81 3.42
C ALA A 121 -16.52 -13.25 2.69
N ALA A 122 -16.41 -13.70 1.44
CA ALA A 122 -17.47 -14.43 0.74
C ALA A 122 -16.92 -15.24 -0.45
N GLY A 123 -16.82 -16.57 -0.24
CA GLY A 123 -16.95 -17.63 -1.26
C GLY A 123 -15.83 -17.81 -2.30
N GLU A 124 -15.38 -19.02 -2.67
CA GLU A 124 -15.75 -20.39 -2.31
C GLU A 124 -14.56 -21.33 -2.58
N ALA A 125 -14.63 -22.51 -1.97
CA ALA A 125 -13.70 -23.62 -2.06
C ALA A 125 -13.94 -24.49 -3.32
N GLY A 126 -12.91 -25.29 -3.67
CA GLY A 126 -12.97 -26.42 -4.61
C GLY A 126 -12.32 -26.10 -5.96
N THR A 127 -11.42 -26.90 -6.54
CA THR A 127 -11.27 -28.36 -6.42
C THR A 127 -9.86 -28.78 -6.84
N SER A 128 -9.26 -29.63 -6.01
CA SER A 128 -8.08 -30.45 -6.30
C SER A 128 -8.46 -31.70 -7.08
N ALA A 129 -7.74 -32.02 -8.15
CA ALA A 129 -7.68 -33.36 -8.73
C ALA A 129 -6.24 -33.62 -9.18
N GLY A 130 -5.67 -34.73 -8.72
CA GLY A 130 -4.36 -35.23 -9.12
C GLY A 130 -4.44 -36.70 -9.53
N GLU A 131 -3.36 -37.23 -10.09
CA GLU A 131 -3.03 -38.65 -10.26
C GLU A 131 -1.50 -38.72 -10.09
N GLY A 132 -0.90 -39.37 -9.07
CA GLY A 132 -0.82 -40.82 -8.81
C GLY A 132 0.42 -41.37 -9.53
N SER A 133 1.44 -42.04 -8.98
CA SER A 133 1.69 -42.93 -7.83
C SER A 133 3.24 -43.02 -7.68
N VAL A 134 3.89 -43.38 -6.57
CA VAL A 134 3.99 -44.71 -5.94
C VAL A 134 4.66 -44.54 -4.56
N GLU A 135 4.07 -45.18 -3.54
CA GLU A 135 4.59 -45.39 -2.17
C GLU A 135 5.31 -46.76 -2.10
N PRO A 136 6.17 -47.09 -1.10
CA PRO A 136 5.62 -47.45 0.21
C PRO A 136 6.51 -47.26 1.47
N ALA A 137 5.78 -47.22 2.61
CA ALA A 137 5.99 -47.94 3.87
C ALA A 137 6.77 -47.35 5.08
N LEU A 138 5.96 -47.04 6.12
CA LEU A 138 6.08 -47.38 7.56
C LEU A 138 7.14 -46.63 8.40
N GLN A 139 6.85 -46.04 9.58
CA GLN A 139 6.12 -46.57 10.74
C GLN A 139 5.65 -45.46 11.72
N ALA A 140 4.79 -45.83 12.67
CA ALA A 140 3.74 -45.02 13.29
C ALA A 140 4.00 -44.51 14.75
N GLY A 141 3.12 -43.60 15.19
CA GLY A 141 2.77 -43.31 16.60
C GLY A 141 3.38 -42.02 17.17
N SER A 142 2.69 -41.14 17.91
CA SER A 142 1.39 -41.19 18.58
C SER A 142 0.93 -39.78 18.98
N LYS A 143 -0.39 -39.64 19.14
CA LYS A 143 -1.15 -38.42 19.48
C LYS A 143 -0.77 -37.84 20.86
N LYS A 144 -0.69 -36.51 21.00
CA LYS A 144 -1.30 -35.79 22.15
C LYS A 144 -1.89 -34.45 21.75
N LYS A 145 -3.16 -34.28 22.13
CA LYS A 145 -4.04 -33.14 21.98
C LYS A 145 -4.16 -32.50 23.37
N SER A 146 -3.87 -31.22 23.51
CA SER A 146 -4.28 -30.39 24.65
C SER A 146 -4.18 -28.92 24.23
N SER A 147 -5.23 -28.26 23.76
CA SER A 147 -6.32 -27.69 24.56
C SER A 147 -5.84 -27.00 25.84
N SER A 148 -5.59 -25.69 25.77
CA SER A 148 -6.12 -24.79 26.79
C SER A 148 -6.26 -23.37 26.24
N ARG A 149 -7.53 -22.98 26.17
CA ARG A 149 -8.07 -21.66 25.91
C ARG A 149 -8.19 -20.98 27.28
N MET A 150 -7.66 -19.77 27.47
CA MET A 150 -8.07 -18.93 28.60
C MET A 150 -8.32 -17.48 28.18
N PRO A 151 -9.26 -16.79 28.85
CA PRO A 151 -10.17 -15.86 28.19
C PRO A 151 -9.83 -14.37 28.41
N ALA A 152 -10.44 -13.56 27.54
CA ALA A 152 -10.52 -12.11 27.65
C ALA A 152 -11.04 -11.64 29.02
N LYS A 153 -10.47 -10.55 29.54
CA LYS A 153 -11.11 -9.73 30.57
C LYS A 153 -11.10 -8.26 30.16
N VAL A 154 -12.26 -7.84 29.67
CA VAL A 154 -12.72 -6.46 29.59
C VAL A 154 -12.67 -5.85 30.99
N LYS A 155 -12.07 -4.68 31.13
CA LYS A 155 -12.39 -3.72 32.20
C LYS A 155 -12.65 -2.36 31.56
N SER A 156 -13.92 -2.12 31.28
CA SER A 156 -14.47 -0.79 31.16
C SER A 156 -14.28 -0.06 32.50
N ARG A 157 -13.76 1.17 32.46
CA ARG A 157 -13.95 2.11 33.58
C ARG A 157 -14.07 3.52 33.03
N ALA A 158 -15.30 4.00 33.03
CA ALA A 158 -15.68 5.37 32.74
C ALA A 158 -14.88 6.35 33.61
N LYS A 159 -14.28 7.38 33.00
CA LYS A 159 -13.89 8.59 33.70
C LYS A 159 -14.96 9.66 33.48
N LYS A 160 -15.56 10.00 34.63
CA LYS A 160 -16.55 11.02 34.92
C LYS A 160 -16.10 12.38 34.34
N LYS A 161 -16.93 12.97 33.45
CA LYS A 161 -16.86 14.40 33.12
C LYS A 161 -17.15 15.18 34.40
N THR A 162 -16.20 15.98 34.87
CA THR A 162 -16.47 17.08 35.79
C THR A 162 -16.74 18.32 34.95
N SER A 163 -17.99 18.76 34.96
CA SER A 163 -18.43 20.09 34.54
C SER A 163 -18.60 20.96 35.79
N ARG A 164 -17.98 22.15 35.80
CA ARG A 164 -18.50 23.45 36.30
C ARG A 164 -17.39 24.35 36.89
N GLU A 165 -17.38 25.60 36.41
CA GLU A 165 -17.08 26.91 37.06
C GLU A 165 -15.73 27.05 37.81
N ASN A 166 -14.83 28.01 37.55
CA ASN A 166 -14.89 29.38 37.00
C ASN A 166 -13.71 29.63 36.05
#